data_AF-A0A060SG19-F1
#
_entry.id   AF-A0A060SG19-F1
#
_cell.length_a   1.000
_cell.length_b   1.000
_cell.length_c   1.000
_cell.angle_alpha   90.00
_cell.angle_beta   90.00
_cell.angle_gamma   90.00
#
_symmetry.space_group_name_H-M   'P 1'
#
loop_
_entity.id
_entity.type
_entity.pdbx_description
1 polymer ?
#
loop_
_entity_poly.entity_id
_entity_poly.type
_entity_poly.pdbx_seq_one_letter_code
_entity_poly.pdbx_strand_id
1 'polypeptide(L)'
;MPPKQPQLGSLAIQAPSLTPKTVHVSPSTCHDISVFKDLINQYRKLDDTINMRLNRTTAQYRDREREGLGGKGDVEEQACAHVWRELVANWSRRKDIVDYCVAVVDQSLEEKRQSLQSAGDDASAQRKAKGLLYAEEVKVRTL
;
A
#
# COMPACT_ATOMS: atom_id res chain seq x y z
N MET A 1 5.09 46.33 7.94
CA MET A 1 4.81 44.87 7.97
C MET A 1 4.95 44.34 6.57
N PRO A 2 5.77 43.30 6.30
CA PRO A 2 5.82 42.71 4.97
C PRO A 2 4.47 42.01 4.69
N PRO A 3 3.95 42.05 3.46
CA PRO A 3 2.69 41.41 3.12
C PRO A 3 2.83 39.89 3.25
N LYS A 4 1.92 39.25 4.01
CA LYS A 4 1.76 37.79 4.01
C LYS A 4 1.44 37.36 2.58
N GLN A 5 2.41 36.79 1.88
CA GLN A 5 2.16 36.20 0.57
C GLN A 5 1.04 35.16 0.72
N PRO A 6 0.03 35.18 -0.17
CA PRO A 6 -1.06 34.23 -0.09
C PRO A 6 -0.49 32.81 -0.28
N GLN A 7 -0.82 31.90 0.63
CA GLN A 7 -0.56 30.47 0.50
C GLN A 7 -1.44 29.88 -0.61
N LEU A 8 -1.16 30.25 -1.85
CA LEU A 8 -1.84 29.73 -3.02
C LEU A 8 -1.38 28.30 -3.27
N GLY A 9 -2.32 27.36 -3.20
CA GLY A 9 -2.12 25.97 -3.60
C GLY A 9 -1.36 25.09 -2.60
N SER A 10 -0.73 25.61 -1.55
CA SER A 10 0.03 24.78 -0.61
C SER A 10 -0.84 23.74 0.10
N LEU A 11 -2.05 24.11 0.57
CA LEU A 11 -2.99 23.19 1.23
C LEU A 11 -3.71 22.22 0.27
N ALA A 12 -4.13 22.69 -0.91
CA ALA A 12 -4.85 21.86 -1.89
C ALA A 12 -3.91 20.88 -2.62
N ILE A 13 -2.65 21.26 -2.83
CA ILE A 13 -1.62 20.40 -3.42
C ILE A 13 -0.97 19.54 -2.32
N GLN A 14 -1.01 19.94 -1.03
CA GLN A 14 -0.41 19.20 0.11
C GLN A 14 -1.01 17.82 0.30
N ALA A 15 -2.21 17.57 -0.19
CA ALA A 15 -2.95 16.38 0.18
C ALA A 15 -3.44 15.57 -1.02
N PRO A 16 -2.58 14.76 -1.66
CA PRO A 16 -2.98 13.39 -1.86
C PRO A 16 -2.89 12.68 -0.49
N SER A 17 -3.98 12.73 0.28
CA SER A 17 -4.20 11.85 1.44
C SER A 17 -3.04 11.80 2.48
N LEU A 18 -2.72 12.93 3.13
CA LEU A 18 -1.71 12.97 4.22
C LEU A 18 -2.09 12.20 5.48
N THR A 19 -3.31 11.66 5.56
CA THR A 19 -3.53 10.49 6.39
C THR A 19 -3.47 9.28 5.47
N PRO A 20 -2.50 8.36 5.63
CA PRO A 20 -2.74 7.01 5.15
C PRO A 20 -4.01 6.59 5.90
N LYS A 21 -5.17 6.64 5.23
CA LYS A 21 -6.38 6.01 5.76
C LYS A 21 -5.91 4.62 6.11
N THR A 22 -5.86 4.28 7.39
CA THR A 22 -5.44 2.96 7.83
C THR A 22 -6.37 2.01 7.11
N VAL A 23 -5.89 1.39 6.02
CA VAL A 23 -6.70 0.49 5.24
C VAL A 23 -6.80 -0.75 6.10
N HIS A 24 -7.94 -0.92 6.74
CA HIS A 24 -8.25 -2.14 7.47
C HIS A 24 -8.48 -3.23 6.43
N VAL A 25 -7.43 -4.01 6.17
CA VAL A 25 -7.50 -5.18 5.31
C VAL A 25 -8.15 -6.30 6.12
N SER A 26 -9.23 -6.86 5.58
CA SER A 26 -9.97 -7.96 6.19
C SER A 26 -9.79 -9.24 5.36
N PRO A 27 -10.09 -10.44 5.89
CA PRO A 27 -10.00 -11.66 5.10
C PRO A 27 -10.79 -11.61 3.79
N SER A 28 -11.98 -10.98 3.78
CA SER A 28 -12.79 -10.83 2.57
C SER A 28 -12.10 -9.97 1.51
N THR A 29 -11.32 -8.96 1.91
CA THR A 29 -10.49 -8.14 1.01
C THR A 29 -9.44 -8.98 0.29
N CYS A 30 -8.86 -9.99 0.96
CA CYS A 30 -7.82 -10.84 0.39
C CYS A 30 -8.38 -11.91 -0.56
N HIS A 31 -9.61 -12.37 -0.33
CA HIS A 31 -10.30 -13.30 -1.23
C HIS A 31 -10.84 -12.63 -2.50
N ASP A 32 -11.16 -11.33 -2.44
CA ASP A 32 -11.55 -10.55 -3.61
C ASP A 32 -10.32 -9.95 -4.31
N ILE A 33 -9.84 -10.66 -5.33
CA ILE A 33 -8.67 -10.24 -6.11
C ILE A 33 -8.87 -8.88 -6.80
N SER A 34 -10.10 -8.47 -7.11
CA SER A 34 -10.37 -7.17 -7.74
C SER A 34 -10.15 -6.05 -6.73
N VAL A 35 -10.70 -6.21 -5.53
CA VAL A 35 -10.52 -5.25 -4.43
C VAL A 35 -9.06 -5.19 -4.00
N PHE A 36 -8.38 -6.33 -3.90
CA PHE A 36 -6.94 -6.36 -3.60
C PHE A 36 -6.12 -5.63 -4.67
N LYS A 37 -6.39 -5.87 -5.96
CA LYS A 37 -5.74 -5.15 -7.06
C LYS A 37 -5.97 -3.65 -7.00
N ASP A 38 -7.20 -3.21 -6.72
CA ASP A 38 -7.52 -1.79 -6.57
C ASP A 38 -6.77 -1.16 -5.40
N LEU A 39 -6.59 -1.89 -4.30
CA LEU A 39 -5.79 -1.45 -3.15
C LEU A 39 -4.32 -1.28 -3.53
N ILE A 40 -3.71 -2.29 -4.17
CA ILE A 40 -2.31 -2.21 -4.60
C ILE A 40 -2.10 -1.10 -5.65
N ASN A 41 -3.06 -0.92 -6.56
CA ASN A 41 -3.02 0.16 -7.55
C ASN A 41 -3.05 1.56 -6.91
N GLN A 42 -3.80 1.75 -5.82
CA GLN A 42 -3.78 3.01 -5.07
C GLN A 42 -2.39 3.31 -4.50
N TYR A 43 -1.72 2.28 -3.96
CA TYR A 43 -0.34 2.42 -3.49
C TYR A 43 0.65 2.70 -4.61
N ARG A 44 0.49 2.09 -5.80
CA ARG A 44 1.33 2.39 -6.97
C ARG A 44 1.18 3.83 -7.44
N LYS A 45 -0.05 4.35 -7.46
CA LYS A 45 -0.34 5.76 -7.78
C LYS A 45 0.36 6.71 -6.80
N LEU A 46 0.47 6.35 -5.52
CA LEU A 46 1.23 7.14 -4.55
C LEU A 46 2.73 7.18 -4.90
N ASP A 47 3.30 6.06 -5.36
CA ASP A 47 4.70 6.03 -5.81
C ASP A 47 4.91 6.84 -7.10
N ASP A 48 3.96 6.84 -8.04
CA ASP A 48 4.08 7.63 -9.28
C ASP A 48 4.23 9.14 -8.98
N THR A 49 3.78 9.59 -7.80
CA THR A 49 3.97 10.97 -7.33
C THR A 49 5.32 11.23 -6.67
N ILE A 50 6.26 10.27 -6.63
CA ILE A 50 7.52 10.40 -5.87
C ILE A 50 8.36 11.60 -6.30
N ASN A 51 8.47 11.86 -7.61
CA ASN A 51 9.21 13.01 -8.12
C ASN A 51 8.58 14.34 -7.69
N MET A 52 7.25 14.41 -7.74
CA MET A 52 6.50 15.58 -7.25
C MET A 52 6.69 15.77 -5.75
N ARG A 53 6.68 14.68 -4.97
CA ARG A 53 6.94 14.73 -3.52
C ARG A 53 8.35 15.19 -3.21
N LEU A 54 9.37 14.64 -3.88
CA LEU A 54 10.76 15.04 -3.72
C LEU A 54 10.94 16.54 -4.01
N ASN A 55 10.51 17.00 -5.18
CA ASN A 55 10.61 18.40 -5.58
C ASN A 55 9.92 19.33 -4.58
N ARG A 56 8.73 18.92 -4.12
CA ARG A 56 7.93 19.70 -3.19
C ARG A 56 8.54 19.75 -1.79
N THR A 57 9.02 18.61 -1.26
CA THR A 57 9.69 18.57 0.04
C THR A 57 10.96 19.40 -0.02
N THR A 58 11.77 19.29 -1.07
CA THR A 58 12.97 20.13 -1.23
C THR A 58 12.63 21.62 -1.25
N ALA A 59 11.58 22.03 -1.98
CA ALA A 59 11.13 23.43 -1.96
C ALA A 59 10.71 23.88 -0.55
N GLN A 60 9.95 23.06 0.18
CA GLN A 60 9.52 23.37 1.54
C GLN A 60 10.69 23.54 2.52
N TYR A 61 11.71 22.70 2.41
CA TYR A 61 12.89 22.78 3.27
C TYR A 61 13.75 24.01 2.93
N ARG A 62 13.88 24.36 1.64
CA ARG A 62 14.52 25.61 1.19
C ARG A 62 13.77 26.85 1.66
N ASP A 63 12.44 26.84 1.65
CA ASP A 63 11.64 27.97 2.14
C ASP A 63 11.83 28.16 3.66
N ARG A 64 11.85 27.07 4.43
CA ARG A 64 12.16 27.13 5.87
C ARG A 64 13.56 27.68 6.16
N GLU A 65 14.54 27.32 5.34
CA GLU A 65 15.89 27.87 5.44
C GLU A 65 15.89 29.39 5.23
N ARG A 66 15.17 29.88 4.21
CA ARG A 66 15.03 31.33 3.94
C ARG A 66 14.37 32.09 5.09
N GLU A 67 13.44 31.45 5.80
CA GLU A 67 12.78 32.00 6.99
C GLU A 67 13.65 31.93 8.25
N GLY A 68 14.88 31.40 8.17
CA GLY A 68 15.76 31.19 9.33
C GLY A 68 15.31 30.07 10.26
N LEU A 69 14.35 29.24 9.83
CA LEU A 69 13.82 28.08 10.54
C LEU A 69 14.55 26.78 10.14
N GLY A 70 15.65 26.89 9.38
CA GLY A 70 16.48 25.77 8.97
C GLY A 70 17.20 25.11 10.15
N GLY A 71 17.26 23.78 10.16
CA GLY A 71 18.11 23.03 11.09
C GLY A 71 19.60 23.14 10.73
N LYS A 72 20.49 22.73 11.65
CA LYS A 72 21.92 22.59 11.32
C LYS A 72 22.12 21.47 10.30
N GLY A 73 22.84 21.75 9.21
CA GLY A 73 23.22 20.78 8.19
C GLY A 73 22.69 21.16 6.81
N ASP A 74 23.00 20.32 5.82
CA ASP A 74 22.51 20.52 4.45
C ASP A 74 20.99 20.34 4.36
N VAL A 75 20.33 21.28 3.72
CA VAL A 75 18.87 21.35 3.58
C VAL A 75 18.37 20.30 2.59
N GLU A 76 19.16 20.00 1.56
CA GLU A 76 18.83 18.97 0.58
C GLU A 76 18.91 17.58 1.21
N GLU A 77 19.94 17.31 2.01
CA GLU A 77 20.07 16.09 2.79
C GLU A 77 18.91 15.90 3.79
N GLN A 78 18.51 16.95 4.49
CA GLN A 78 17.36 16.90 5.42
C GLN A 78 16.04 16.60 4.69
N ALA A 79 15.81 17.23 3.54
CA ALA A 79 14.64 16.97 2.70
C ALA A 79 14.63 15.52 2.18
N CYS A 80 15.79 15.04 1.70
CA CYS A 80 15.96 13.68 1.21
C CYS A 80 15.68 12.65 2.31
N ALA A 81 16.29 12.82 3.49
CA ALA A 81 16.10 11.93 4.63
C ALA A 81 14.65 11.90 5.12
N HIS A 82 13.94 13.03 5.04
CA HIS A 82 12.51 13.09 5.35
C HIS A 82 11.69 12.24 4.38
N VAL A 83 11.84 12.45 3.06
CA VAL A 83 11.10 11.66 2.05
C VAL A 83 11.46 10.18 2.13
N TRP A 84 12.73 9.85 2.37
CA TRP A 84 13.19 8.48 2.51
C TRP A 84 12.48 7.75 3.64
N ARG A 85 12.40 8.36 4.83
CA ARG A 85 11.67 7.77 5.98
C ARG A 85 10.21 7.49 5.65
N GLU A 86 9.53 8.44 5.01
CA GLU A 86 8.14 8.26 4.60
C GLU A 86 7.98 7.15 3.54
N LEU A 87 8.91 7.08 2.58
CA LEU A 87 8.89 6.08 1.52
C LEU A 87 9.08 4.67 2.09
N VAL A 88 10.08 4.47 2.95
CA VAL A 88 10.37 3.18 3.58
C VAL A 88 9.23 2.74 4.49
N ALA A 89 8.66 3.65 5.28
CA ALA A 89 7.51 3.33 6.13
C ALA A 89 6.29 2.87 5.31
N ASN A 90 6.00 3.55 4.20
CA ASN A 90 4.92 3.17 3.30
C ASN A 90 5.22 1.86 2.55
N TRP A 91 6.47 1.61 2.19
CA TRP A 91 6.88 0.34 1.58
C TRP A 91 6.72 -0.82 2.56
N SER A 92 7.15 -0.66 3.82
CA SER A 92 6.94 -1.67 4.87
C SER A 92 5.46 -1.99 5.05
N ARG A 93 4.60 -0.97 5.14
CA ARG A 93 3.15 -1.18 5.30
C ARG A 93 2.53 -1.95 4.12
N ARG A 94 3.03 -1.74 2.91
CA ARG A 94 2.56 -2.47 1.72
C ARG A 94 2.99 -3.94 1.77
N LYS A 95 4.21 -4.20 2.20
CA LYS A 95 4.67 -5.57 2.46
C LYS A 95 3.79 -6.27 3.47
N ASP A 96 3.47 -5.62 4.60
CA ASP A 96 2.62 -6.21 5.64
C ASP A 96 1.22 -6.60 5.11
N ILE A 97 0.64 -5.79 4.22
CA ILE A 97 -0.66 -6.08 3.58
C ILE A 97 -0.57 -7.30 2.65
N VAL A 98 0.48 -7.38 1.83
CA VAL A 98 0.69 -8.51 0.92
C VAL A 98 0.92 -9.79 1.72
N ASP A 99 1.81 -9.74 2.70
CA ASP A 99 2.13 -10.89 3.56
C ASP A 99 0.89 -11.39 4.31
N TYR A 100 0.05 -10.47 4.82
CA TYR A 100 -1.23 -10.82 5.44
C TYR A 100 -2.18 -11.51 4.45
N CYS A 101 -2.37 -10.95 3.25
CA CYS A 101 -3.30 -11.54 2.28
C CYS A 101 -2.83 -12.88 1.74
N VAL A 102 -1.53 -13.07 1.54
CA VAL A 102 -0.95 -14.39 1.21
C VAL A 102 -1.28 -15.38 2.31
N ALA A 103 -1.03 -15.05 3.59
CA ALA A 103 -1.33 -15.93 4.71
C ALA A 103 -2.81 -16.32 4.82
N VAL A 104 -3.74 -15.37 4.60
CA VAL A 104 -5.20 -15.63 4.60
C VAL A 104 -5.58 -16.60 3.49
N VAL A 105 -5.07 -16.38 2.28
CA VAL A 105 -5.41 -17.23 1.14
C VAL A 105 -4.80 -18.62 1.28
N ASP A 106 -3.55 -18.71 1.74
CA ASP A 106 -2.88 -19.99 2.01
C ASP A 106 -3.64 -20.80 3.06
N GLN A 107 -4.06 -20.16 4.16
CA GLN A 107 -4.87 -20.80 5.18
C GLN A 107 -6.20 -21.33 4.60
N SER A 108 -6.90 -20.53 3.79
CA SER A 108 -8.16 -20.94 3.18
C SER A 108 -8.00 -22.11 2.19
N LEU A 109 -6.91 -22.12 1.42
CA LEU A 109 -6.59 -23.23 0.52
C LEU A 109 -6.30 -24.52 1.30
N GLU A 110 -5.58 -24.41 2.41
CA GLU A 110 -5.27 -25.55 3.26
C GLU A 110 -6.50 -26.13 3.95
N GLU A 111 -7.37 -25.27 4.51
CA GLU A 111 -8.66 -25.68 5.08
C GLU A 111 -9.55 -26.40 4.03
N LYS A 112 -9.58 -25.88 2.79
CA LYS A 112 -10.31 -26.53 1.70
C LYS A 112 -9.68 -27.87 1.34
N ARG A 113 -8.35 -27.98 1.24
CA ARG A 113 -7.66 -29.26 0.99
C ARG A 113 -7.97 -30.30 2.05
N GLN A 114 -7.92 -29.92 3.33
CA GLN A 114 -8.26 -30.80 4.46
C GLN A 114 -9.74 -31.24 4.40
N SER A 115 -10.66 -30.31 4.10
CA SER A 115 -12.08 -30.64 3.96
C SER A 115 -12.32 -31.70 2.87
N LEU A 116 -11.58 -31.67 1.77
CA LEU A 116 -11.70 -32.67 0.69
C LEU A 116 -11.08 -34.01 1.02
N GLN A 117 -10.02 -34.03 1.82
CA GLN A 117 -9.48 -35.28 2.34
C GLN A 117 -10.44 -35.93 3.33
N SER A 118 -11.20 -35.14 4.09
CA SER A 118 -12.20 -35.62 5.05
C SER A 118 -13.57 -35.97 4.45
N ALA A 119 -13.90 -35.50 3.25
CA ALA A 119 -15.24 -35.62 2.64
C ALA A 119 -15.63 -37.05 2.16
N GLY A 120 -14.77 -38.05 2.32
CA GLY A 120 -15.10 -39.45 1.98
C GLY A 120 -15.26 -39.72 0.47
N ASP A 121 -15.81 -40.89 0.15
CA ASP A 121 -15.70 -41.58 -1.16
C ASP A 121 -16.67 -41.08 -2.26
N ASP A 122 -17.32 -39.92 -2.08
CA ASP A 122 -18.20 -39.36 -3.11
C ASP A 122 -17.38 -38.73 -4.26
N ALA A 123 -17.09 -39.55 -5.27
CA ALA A 123 -16.31 -39.19 -6.45
C ALA A 123 -16.90 -38.02 -7.27
N SER A 124 -18.20 -37.72 -7.13
CA SER A 124 -18.82 -36.56 -7.78
C SER A 124 -18.50 -35.27 -7.00
N ALA A 125 -18.68 -35.30 -5.68
CA ALA A 125 -18.37 -34.19 -4.79
C ALA A 125 -16.86 -33.85 -4.81
N GLN A 126 -15.99 -34.87 -4.79
CA GLN A 126 -14.53 -34.69 -4.89
C GLN A 126 -14.11 -34.02 -6.20
N ARG A 127 -14.71 -34.41 -7.34
CA ARG A 127 -14.39 -33.79 -8.64
C ARG A 127 -14.78 -32.32 -8.67
N LYS A 128 -15.98 -31.98 -8.18
CA LYS A 128 -16.45 -30.59 -8.11
C LYS A 128 -15.53 -29.73 -7.24
N ALA A 129 -15.13 -30.25 -6.09
CA ALA A 129 -14.31 -29.49 -5.17
C ALA A 129 -12.84 -29.37 -5.58
N LYS A 130 -12.26 -30.40 -6.22
CA LYS A 130 -10.95 -30.28 -6.90
C LYS A 130 -10.99 -29.18 -7.96
N GLY A 131 -12.07 -29.09 -8.74
CA GLY A 131 -12.26 -28.01 -9.72
C GLY A 131 -12.25 -26.61 -9.09
N LEU A 132 -12.92 -26.44 -7.94
CA LEU A 132 -12.92 -25.18 -7.21
C LEU A 132 -11.54 -24.84 -6.63
N LEU A 133 -10.84 -25.83 -6.07
CA LEU A 133 -9.46 -25.67 -5.57
C LEU A 133 -8.51 -25.21 -6.67
N TYR A 134 -8.49 -25.90 -7.82
CA TYR A 134 -7.61 -25.51 -8.93
C TYR A 134 -7.92 -24.13 -9.48
N ALA A 135 -9.20 -23.76 -9.57
CA ALA A 135 -9.59 -22.42 -9.98
C ALA A 135 -9.08 -21.34 -9.01
N GLU A 136 -8.99 -21.65 -7.73
CA GLU A 136 -8.47 -20.77 -6.69
C GLU A 136 -6.93 -20.72 -6.69
N GLU A 137 -6.25 -21.86 -6.84
CA GLU A 137 -4.78 -21.93 -7.02
C GLU A 137 -4.32 -21.14 -8.25
N VAL A 138 -5.06 -21.18 -9.36
CA VAL A 138 -4.74 -20.39 -10.56
C VAL A 138 -4.85 -18.90 -10.26
N LYS A 139 -5.88 -18.46 -9.53
CA LYS A 139 -6.01 -17.04 -9.14
C LYS A 139 -4.82 -16.56 -8.31
N VAL A 140 -4.28 -17.43 -7.45
CA VAL A 140 -3.08 -17.14 -6.63
C VAL A 140 -1.82 -17.11 -7.48
N ARG A 141 -1.62 -18.07 -8.39
CA ARG A 141 -0.42 -18.15 -9.25
C ARG A 141 -0.32 -17.05 -10.32
N THR A 142 -1.40 -16.32 -10.57
CA THR A 142 -1.42 -15.22 -11.56
C THR A 142 -1.23 -13.84 -10.90
N LEU A 143 -0.96 -13.79 -9.59
CA LEU A 143 -0.47 -12.60 -8.86
C LEU A 143 1.04 -12.45 -9.07
#